data_AF-A0A265N9C5-F1
#
_entry.id   AF-A0A265N9C5-F1
#
_cell.length_a   1.000
_cell.length_b   1.000
_cell.length_c   1.000
_cell.angle_alpha   90.00
_cell.angle_beta   90.00
_cell.angle_gamma   90.00
#
_symmetry.space_group_name_H-M   'P 1'
#
loop_
_entity.id
_entity.type
_entity.pdbx_description
1 polymer ?
#
loop_
_entity_poly.entity_id
_entity_poly.type
_entity_poly.pdbx_seq_one_letter_code
_entity_poly.pdbx_strand_id
1 'polypeptide(L)'
;MNKELEFSYEEIFEQNVRRTHYYICKLNMEDPHRGFYQIDFYRLWNAYRTYRLDKGILSTYFNYTIRKNLLRDNMKNQHYAAIVNREMEALKMHIKRIDNPFLRKLIQAELTEIQWKWLDYCLREKMPVKKIAELENVSIGTVEQWESQVRGKLGEKIFRQLF
;
A
#
# COMPACT_ATOMS: atom_id res chain seq x y z
N MET A 1 -11.39 -14.19 46.57
CA MET A 1 -12.46 -13.17 46.44
C MET A 1 -11.86 -11.83 46.81
N ASN A 2 -11.55 -10.99 45.82
CA ASN A 2 -10.93 -9.68 46.06
C ASN A 2 -12.01 -8.63 46.29
N LYS A 3 -11.78 -7.78 47.30
CA LYS A 3 -12.59 -6.63 47.67
C LYS A 3 -12.98 -5.78 46.46
N GLU A 4 -14.29 -5.79 46.19
CA GLU A 4 -15.13 -4.75 45.58
C GLU A 4 -14.48 -3.88 44.49
N LEU A 5 -14.38 -4.46 43.29
CA LEU A 5 -14.73 -3.68 42.11
C LEU A 5 -16.25 -3.63 42.09
N GLU A 6 -16.84 -2.46 42.42
CA GLU A 6 -18.30 -2.22 42.36
C GLU A 6 -18.90 -2.48 40.97
N PHE A 7 -18.05 -2.51 39.94
CA PHE A 7 -18.45 -2.71 38.56
C PHE A 7 -17.93 -4.04 38.03
N SER A 8 -18.80 -4.73 37.29
CA SER A 8 -18.44 -5.88 36.46
C SER A 8 -17.48 -5.46 35.35
N TYR A 9 -16.83 -6.45 34.73
CA TYR A 9 -15.97 -6.20 33.57
C TYR A 9 -16.79 -5.59 32.42
N GLU A 10 -18.03 -6.06 32.23
CA GLU A 10 -18.96 -5.63 31.20
C GLU A 10 -19.32 -4.13 31.35
N GLU A 11 -19.59 -3.67 32.57
CA GLU A 11 -19.88 -2.26 32.85
C GLU A 11 -18.65 -1.37 32.64
N ILE A 12 -17.49 -1.84 33.11
CA ILE A 12 -16.21 -1.17 32.84
C ILE A 12 -15.95 -1.12 31.33
N PHE A 13 -16.24 -2.20 30.63
CA PHE A 13 -16.04 -2.33 29.20
C PHE A 13 -16.90 -1.31 28.44
N GLU A 14 -18.20 -1.27 28.69
CA GLU A 14 -19.13 -0.34 28.05
C GLU A 14 -18.72 1.13 28.26
N GLN A 15 -18.25 1.47 29.47
CA GLN A 15 -17.75 2.81 29.78
C GLN A 15 -16.50 3.18 28.99
N ASN A 16 -15.67 2.20 28.59
CA ASN A 16 -14.42 2.44 27.87
C ASN A 16 -14.55 2.31 26.35
N VAL A 17 -15.60 1.67 25.82
CA VAL A 17 -15.89 1.60 24.37
C VAL A 17 -15.95 3.01 23.75
N ARG A 18 -16.66 3.94 24.40
CA ARG A 18 -16.76 5.33 23.95
C ARG A 18 -15.41 6.05 23.98
N ARG A 19 -14.53 5.69 24.92
CA ARG A 19 -13.19 6.28 25.06
C ARG A 19 -12.24 5.81 23.97
N THR A 20 -12.25 4.51 23.66
CA THR A 20 -11.51 3.97 22.51
C THR A 20 -11.98 4.64 21.22
N HIS A 21 -13.29 4.79 21.01
CA HIS A 21 -13.83 5.53 19.85
C HIS A 21 -13.27 6.95 19.78
N TYR A 22 -13.35 7.68 20.90
CA TYR A 22 -12.85 9.05 20.99
C TYR A 22 -11.38 9.14 20.60
N TYR A 23 -10.53 8.23 21.09
CA TYR A 23 -9.11 8.27 20.77
C TYR A 23 -8.79 7.88 19.33
N ILE A 24 -9.49 6.90 18.75
CA ILE A 24 -9.34 6.55 17.32
C ILE A 24 -9.66 7.78 16.45
N CYS A 25 -10.79 8.44 16.72
CA CYS A 25 -11.18 9.66 16.00
C CYS A 25 -10.19 10.82 16.25
N LYS A 26 -9.80 11.04 17.52
CA LYS A 26 -8.86 12.12 17.89
C LYS A 26 -7.47 11.95 17.29
N LEU A 27 -7.01 10.70 17.16
CA LEU A 27 -5.73 10.36 16.55
C LEU A 27 -5.79 10.26 15.03
N ASN A 28 -6.97 10.51 14.44
CA ASN A 28 -7.25 10.44 13.00
C ASN A 28 -6.82 9.09 12.39
N MET A 29 -7.08 8.00 13.10
CA MET A 29 -6.72 6.66 12.69
C MET A 29 -7.82 6.06 11.81
N GLU A 30 -7.46 5.59 10.63
CA GLU A 30 -8.38 4.79 9.81
C GLU A 30 -8.53 3.38 10.42
N ASP A 31 -9.77 3.00 10.73
CA ASP A 31 -10.09 1.69 11.29
C ASP A 31 -11.28 1.01 10.58
N PRO A 32 -11.20 0.79 9.25
CA PRO A 32 -12.32 0.29 8.45
C PRO A 32 -12.84 -1.08 8.92
N HIS A 33 -11.99 -1.89 9.54
CA HIS A 33 -12.34 -3.23 10.03
C HIS A 33 -12.48 -3.35 11.55
N ARG A 34 -12.44 -2.22 12.28
CA ARG A 34 -12.48 -2.20 13.75
C ARG A 34 -11.36 -3.05 14.38
N GLY A 35 -10.19 -3.12 13.74
CA GLY A 35 -9.04 -3.86 14.22
C GLY A 35 -8.46 -3.24 15.50
N PHE A 36 -8.42 -1.90 15.58
CA PHE A 36 -7.97 -1.22 16.79
C PHE A 36 -8.90 -1.47 17.97
N TYR A 37 -10.21 -1.50 17.72
CA TYR A 37 -11.20 -1.89 18.72
C TYR A 37 -10.95 -3.26 19.33
N GLN A 38 -10.77 -4.29 18.49
CA GLN A 38 -10.57 -5.67 18.97
C GLN A 38 -9.29 -5.80 19.80
N ILE A 39 -8.21 -5.16 19.34
CA ILE A 39 -6.90 -5.17 20.01
C ILE A 39 -6.99 -4.42 21.36
N ASP A 40 -7.68 -3.29 21.39
CA ASP A 40 -7.90 -2.55 22.63
C ASP A 40 -8.74 -3.33 23.64
N PHE A 41 -9.73 -4.10 23.20
CA PHE A 41 -10.53 -4.94 24.10
C PHE A 41 -9.72 -6.01 24.80
N TYR A 42 -8.88 -6.73 24.06
CA TYR A 42 -7.95 -7.70 24.65
C TYR A 42 -6.99 -7.03 25.65
N ARG A 43 -6.49 -5.84 25.31
CA ARG A 43 -5.58 -5.08 26.18
C ARG A 43 -6.27 -4.54 27.43
N LEU A 44 -7.54 -4.12 27.33
CA LEU A 44 -8.35 -3.69 28.45
C LEU A 44 -8.63 -4.84 29.43
N TRP A 45 -8.98 -6.02 28.91
CA TRP A 45 -9.13 -7.22 29.72
C TRP A 45 -7.85 -7.55 30.48
N ASN A 46 -6.70 -7.55 29.80
CA ASN A 46 -5.41 -7.77 30.45
C ASN A 46 -5.09 -6.68 31.48
N ALA A 47 -5.39 -5.42 31.19
CA ALA A 47 -5.19 -4.32 32.12
C ALA A 47 -6.06 -4.47 33.38
N TYR A 48 -7.33 -4.87 33.22
CA TYR A 48 -8.24 -5.16 34.32
C TYR A 48 -7.72 -6.29 35.21
N ARG A 49 -7.29 -7.42 34.61
CA ARG A 49 -6.76 -8.58 35.34
C ARG A 49 -5.48 -8.31 36.11
N THR A 50 -4.66 -7.37 35.63
CA THR A 50 -3.34 -7.04 36.20
C THR A 50 -3.35 -5.76 37.01
N TYR A 51 -4.50 -5.10 37.12
CA TYR A 51 -4.66 -3.88 37.89
C TYR A 51 -4.48 -4.15 39.38
N ARG A 52 -3.81 -3.21 40.05
CA ARG A 52 -3.62 -3.22 41.50
C ARG A 52 -4.07 -1.86 42.03
N LEU A 53 -4.81 -1.86 43.14
CA LEU A 53 -5.41 -0.65 43.73
C LEU A 53 -4.38 0.42 44.13
N ASP A 54 -3.13 0.02 44.37
CA ASP A 54 -2.00 0.91 44.67
C ASP A 54 -1.50 1.70 43.46
N LYS A 55 -1.96 1.38 42.23
CA LYS A 55 -1.57 2.08 41.00
C LYS A 55 -2.43 3.30 40.65
N GLY A 56 -3.27 3.75 41.59
CA GLY A 56 -4.19 4.88 41.40
C GLY A 56 -5.52 4.47 40.76
N ILE A 57 -6.43 5.42 40.57
CA ILE A 57 -7.82 5.17 40.18
C ILE A 57 -7.89 4.39 38.86
N LEU A 58 -8.69 3.31 38.84
CA LEU A 58 -8.86 2.40 37.70
C LEU A 58 -9.15 3.10 36.37
N SER A 59 -10.02 4.11 36.40
CA SER A 59 -10.37 4.91 35.21
C SER A 59 -9.17 5.67 34.64
N THR A 60 -8.29 6.17 35.51
CA THR A 60 -7.05 6.86 35.11
C THR A 60 -6.05 5.86 34.53
N TYR A 61 -5.92 4.69 35.16
CA TYR A 61 -5.08 3.61 34.67
C TYR A 61 -5.51 3.12 33.27
N PHE A 62 -6.81 2.96 33.03
CA PHE A 62 -7.34 2.60 31.71
C PHE A 62 -7.16 3.69 30.68
N ASN A 63 -7.39 4.97 31.03
CA ASN A 63 -7.12 6.08 30.12
C ASN A 63 -5.67 6.10 29.64
N TYR A 64 -4.73 5.92 30.57
CA TYR A 64 -3.32 5.82 30.24
C TYR A 64 -3.03 4.62 29.32
N THR A 65 -3.58 3.45 29.67
CA THR A 65 -3.33 2.20 28.94
C THR A 65 -3.87 2.25 27.52
N ILE A 66 -5.13 2.65 27.33
CA ILE A 66 -5.77 2.80 26.01
C ILE A 66 -4.98 3.79 25.15
N ARG A 67 -4.75 5.00 25.67
CA ARG A 67 -4.06 6.05 24.93
C ARG A 67 -2.65 5.63 24.51
N LYS A 68 -1.86 5.05 25.43
CA LYS A 68 -0.48 4.61 25.16
C LYS A 68 -0.44 3.55 24.05
N ASN A 69 -1.37 2.61 24.11
CA ASN A 69 -1.45 1.50 23.18
C ASN A 69 -1.86 1.95 21.77
N LEU A 70 -2.91 2.77 21.65
CA LEU A 70 -3.33 3.35 20.38
C LEU A 70 -2.24 4.24 19.76
N LEU A 71 -1.55 5.05 20.56
CA LEU A 71 -0.41 5.86 20.08
C LEU A 71 0.70 4.99 19.50
N ARG A 72 1.06 3.90 20.20
CA ARG A 72 2.09 2.97 19.74
C ARG A 72 1.71 2.33 18.40
N ASP A 73 0.47 1.89 18.26
CA ASP A 73 0.03 1.24 17.03
C ASP A 73 -0.11 2.25 15.88
N ASN A 74 -0.58 3.48 16.16
CA ASN A 74 -0.60 4.55 15.17
C ASN A 74 0.80 4.88 14.64
N MET A 75 1.80 5.02 15.53
CA MET A 75 3.18 5.28 15.13
C MET A 75 3.75 4.16 14.25
N LYS A 76 3.45 2.89 14.59
CA LYS A 76 3.86 1.75 13.75
C LYS A 76 3.23 1.82 12.37
N ASN A 77 1.92 2.05 12.29
CA ASN A 77 1.21 2.10 11.02
C ASN A 77 1.69 3.27 10.16
N GLN A 78 1.92 4.44 10.74
CA GLN A 78 2.52 5.58 10.05
C GLN A 78 3.92 5.26 9.51
N HIS A 79 4.73 4.53 10.28
CA HIS A 79 6.05 4.11 9.83
C HIS A 79 5.97 3.15 8.64
N TYR A 80 5.11 2.13 8.71
CA TYR A 80 4.87 1.23 7.58
C TYR A 80 4.34 1.98 6.35
N ALA A 81 3.37 2.87 6.52
CA ALA A 81 2.83 3.68 5.44
C ALA A 81 3.89 4.58 4.81
N ALA A 82 4.81 5.15 5.61
CA ALA A 82 5.91 5.96 5.11
C ALA A 82 6.92 5.15 4.27
N ILE A 83 7.23 3.92 4.69
CA ILE A 83 8.07 2.99 3.92
C ILE A 83 7.41 2.67 2.58
N VAL A 84 6.15 2.21 2.61
CA VAL A 84 5.39 1.86 1.39
C VAL A 84 5.28 3.07 0.46
N ASN A 85 4.96 4.25 0.99
CA ASN A 85 4.89 5.47 0.18
C ASN A 85 6.23 5.82 -0.45
N ARG A 86 7.35 5.71 0.29
CA ARG A 86 8.68 5.94 -0.27
C ARG A 86 8.98 4.97 -1.41
N GLU A 87 8.68 3.69 -1.24
CA GLU A 87 8.87 2.68 -2.29
C GLU A 87 7.98 2.95 -3.51
N MET A 88 6.71 3.28 -3.29
CA MET A 88 5.78 3.66 -4.35
C MET A 88 6.23 4.90 -5.11
N GLU A 89 6.73 5.94 -4.42
CA GLU A 89 7.30 7.12 -5.07
C GLU A 89 8.58 6.80 -5.84
N ALA A 90 9.45 5.93 -5.32
CA ALA A 90 10.63 5.47 -6.04
C ALA A 90 10.27 4.71 -7.32
N LEU A 91 9.20 3.89 -7.28
CA LEU A 91 8.67 3.19 -8.43
C LEU A 91 8.03 4.16 -9.44
N LYS A 92 7.22 5.11 -9.00
CA LYS A 92 6.65 6.18 -9.85
C LYS A 92 7.75 6.99 -10.53
N MET A 93 8.83 7.30 -9.83
CA MET A 93 9.98 8.01 -10.39
C MET A 93 10.71 7.18 -11.45
N HIS A 94 10.82 5.86 -11.28
CA HIS A 94 11.34 4.95 -12.32
C HIS A 94 10.43 4.92 -13.55
N ILE A 95 9.12 4.81 -13.35
CA ILE A 95 8.13 4.83 -14.45
C ILE A 95 8.19 6.16 -15.21
N LYS A 96 8.26 7.30 -14.52
CA LYS A 96 8.42 8.62 -15.16
C LYS A 96 9.72 8.78 -15.96
N ARG A 97 10.79 8.08 -15.58
CA ARG A 97 12.04 8.07 -16.36
C ARG A 97 11.92 7.28 -17.66
N ILE A 98 11.11 6.22 -17.65
CA ILE A 98 10.83 5.40 -18.83
C ILE A 98 9.94 6.19 -19.81
N ASP A 99 8.99 6.98 -19.32
CA ASP A 99 8.11 7.85 -20.12
C ASP A 99 8.74 9.22 -20.48
N ASN A 100 10.04 9.23 -20.78
CA ASN A 100 10.79 10.45 -21.09
C ASN A 100 10.61 10.83 -22.58
N PRO A 101 10.05 12.02 -22.90
CA PRO A 101 9.86 12.50 -24.27
C PRO A 101 11.15 12.54 -25.12
N PHE A 102 12.31 12.75 -24.51
CA PHE A 102 13.60 12.73 -25.19
C PHE A 102 14.04 11.30 -25.54
N LEU A 103 13.88 10.34 -24.62
CA LEU A 103 14.13 8.92 -24.93
C LEU A 103 13.17 8.45 -26.01
N ARG A 104 11.92 8.89 -25.96
CA ARG A 104 10.91 8.60 -26.99
C ARG A 104 11.38 9.06 -28.38
N LYS A 105 11.83 10.32 -28.49
CA LYS A 105 12.37 10.85 -29.76
C LYS A 105 13.64 10.16 -30.22
N LEU A 106 14.53 9.81 -29.29
CA LEU A 106 15.78 9.11 -29.60
C LEU A 106 15.51 7.69 -30.11
N ILE A 107 14.63 6.94 -29.44
CA ILE A 107 14.18 5.61 -29.86
C ILE A 107 13.46 5.68 -31.20
N GLN A 108 12.57 6.66 -31.38
CA GLN A 108 11.85 6.85 -32.64
C GLN A 108 12.79 7.15 -33.82
N ALA A 109 13.92 7.82 -33.59
CA ALA A 109 14.90 8.12 -34.65
C ALA A 109 15.66 6.86 -35.14
N GLU A 110 15.81 5.84 -34.30
CA GLU A 110 16.53 4.59 -34.63
C GLU A 110 15.62 3.51 -35.24
N LEU A 111 14.30 3.67 -35.11
CA LEU A 111 13.30 2.71 -35.56
C LEU A 111 12.64 3.16 -36.87
N THR A 112 12.34 2.21 -37.74
CA THR A 112 11.48 2.49 -38.91
C THR A 112 10.04 2.71 -38.44
N GLU A 113 9.21 3.35 -39.26
CA GLU A 113 7.80 3.64 -38.93
C GLU A 113 7.03 2.40 -38.44
N ILE A 114 7.22 1.25 -39.09
CA ILE A 114 6.56 -0.02 -38.73
C ILE A 114 7.06 -0.56 -37.37
N GLN A 115 8.36 -0.45 -37.10
CA GLN A 115 8.97 -0.86 -35.83
C GLN A 115 8.52 0.06 -34.67
N TRP A 116 8.39 1.36 -34.95
CA TRP A 116 7.85 2.33 -34.01
C TRP A 116 6.38 2.08 -33.71
N LYS A 117 5.58 1.78 -34.74
CA LYS A 117 4.16 1.47 -34.61
C LYS A 117 3.94 0.21 -33.76
N TRP A 118 4.73 -0.83 -33.98
CA TRP A 118 4.75 -2.02 -33.11
C TRP A 118 5.06 -1.67 -31.65
N LEU A 119 6.10 -0.87 -31.41
CA LEU A 119 6.51 -0.48 -30.06
C LEU A 119 5.41 0.34 -29.35
N ASP A 120 4.73 1.27 -30.04
CA ASP A 120 3.62 2.05 -29.46
C ASP A 120 2.42 1.15 -29.14
N TYR A 121 2.07 0.16 -29.98
CA TYR A 121 1.02 -0.83 -29.68
C TYR A 121 1.31 -1.66 -28.43
N CYS A 122 2.57 -2.05 -28.24
CA CYS A 122 2.96 -2.84 -27.08
C CYS A 122 3.03 -1.99 -25.79
N LEU A 123 3.54 -0.75 -25.86
CA LEU A 123 3.69 0.12 -24.69
C LEU A 123 2.38 0.78 -24.24
N ARG A 124 1.59 1.32 -25.18
CA ARG A 124 0.38 2.09 -24.88
C ARG A 124 -0.83 1.19 -24.63
N GLU A 125 -0.97 0.13 -25.44
CA GLU A 125 -2.20 -0.64 -25.51
C GLU A 125 -2.07 -2.08 -25.00
N LYS A 126 -0.86 -2.49 -24.58
CA LYS A 126 -0.53 -3.85 -24.10
C LYS A 126 -1.11 -4.93 -25.01
N MET A 127 -1.11 -4.68 -26.32
CA MET A 127 -1.76 -5.57 -27.26
C MET A 127 -0.97 -6.87 -27.44
N PRO A 128 -1.63 -8.03 -27.48
CA PRO A 128 -0.97 -9.28 -27.84
C PRO A 128 -0.60 -9.28 -29.32
N VAL A 129 0.51 -9.93 -29.68
CA VAL A 129 1.08 -10.04 -31.04
C VAL A 129 0.01 -10.42 -32.09
N LYS A 130 -0.88 -11.36 -31.73
CA LYS A 130 -1.98 -11.80 -32.59
C LYS A 130 -2.94 -10.67 -32.98
N LYS A 131 -3.27 -9.79 -32.03
CA LYS A 131 -4.18 -8.66 -32.28
C LYS A 131 -3.52 -7.59 -33.17
N ILE A 132 -2.21 -7.39 -33.02
CA ILE A 132 -1.43 -6.50 -33.88
C ILE A 132 -1.41 -7.04 -35.31
N ALA A 133 -1.22 -8.35 -35.49
CA ALA A 133 -1.23 -9.01 -36.79
C ALA A 133 -2.58 -8.84 -37.51
N GLU A 134 -3.69 -9.00 -36.79
CA GLU A 134 -5.05 -8.78 -37.31
C GLU A 134 -5.30 -7.31 -37.69
N LEU A 135 -4.86 -6.36 -36.87
CA LEU A 135 -5.04 -4.92 -37.11
C LEU A 135 -4.23 -4.41 -38.30
N GLU A 136 -2.99 -4.88 -38.44
CA GLU A 136 -2.09 -4.47 -39.52
C GLU A 136 -2.26 -5.35 -40.79
N ASN A 137 -3.14 -6.35 -40.73
CA ASN A 137 -3.37 -7.31 -41.81
C ASN A 137 -2.07 -8.00 -42.28
N VAL A 138 -1.24 -8.41 -41.32
CA VAL A 138 0.03 -9.11 -41.54
C VAL A 138 0.04 -10.47 -40.85
N SER A 139 1.02 -11.31 -41.17
CA SER A 139 1.19 -12.58 -40.46
C SER A 139 1.76 -12.37 -39.05
N ILE A 140 1.46 -13.28 -38.12
CA ILE A 140 2.04 -13.27 -36.77
C ILE A 140 3.57 -13.27 -36.82
N GLY A 141 4.17 -14.08 -37.70
CA GLY A 141 5.62 -14.13 -37.87
C GLY A 141 6.23 -12.82 -38.37
N THR A 142 5.47 -12.01 -39.11
CA THR A 142 5.89 -10.65 -39.51
C THR A 142 5.97 -9.73 -38.29
N VAL A 143 5.01 -9.83 -37.36
CA VAL A 143 5.01 -9.04 -36.11
C VAL A 143 6.15 -9.48 -35.17
N GLU A 144 6.41 -10.79 -35.07
CA GLU A 144 7.55 -11.33 -34.32
C GLU A 144 8.90 -10.88 -34.91
N GLN A 145 8.99 -10.77 -36.24
CA GLN A 145 10.17 -10.21 -36.90
C GLN A 145 10.37 -8.74 -36.55
N TRP A 146 9.30 -7.95 -36.42
CA TRP A 146 9.39 -6.55 -35.96
C TRP A 146 9.92 -6.47 -34.52
N GLU A 147 9.44 -7.33 -33.62
CA GLU A 147 9.94 -7.46 -32.25
C GLU A 147 11.45 -7.75 -32.22
N SER A 148 11.88 -8.76 -32.97
CA SER A 148 13.28 -9.18 -33.03
C SER A 148 14.21 -8.05 -33.52
N GLN A 149 13.77 -7.32 -34.54
CA GLN A 149 14.51 -6.17 -35.08
C GLN A 149 14.56 -5.00 -34.08
N VAL A 150 13.46 -4.71 -33.39
CA VAL A 150 13.40 -3.66 -32.36
C VAL A 150 14.32 -4.01 -31.20
N ARG A 151 14.29 -5.26 -30.73
CA ARG A 151 15.17 -5.75 -29.66
C ARG A 151 16.65 -5.67 -30.04
N GLY A 152 16.98 -6.00 -31.30
CA GLY A 152 18.34 -5.89 -31.83
C GLY A 152 18.84 -4.44 -31.85
N LYS A 153 17.99 -3.49 -32.23
CA LYS A 153 18.35 -2.07 -32.33
C LYS A 153 18.43 -1.35 -30.97
N LEU A 154 17.49 -1.62 -30.07
CA LEU A 154 17.46 -0.98 -28.74
C LEU A 154 18.46 -1.59 -27.77
N GLY A 155 18.90 -2.83 -28.03
CA GLY A 155 19.73 -3.58 -27.12
C GLY A 155 18.95 -4.09 -25.90
N GLU A 156 19.41 -5.21 -25.36
CA GLU A 156 18.66 -5.96 -24.35
C GLU A 156 18.44 -5.17 -23.05
N LYS A 157 19.38 -4.30 -22.69
CA LYS A 157 19.30 -3.47 -21.48
C LYS A 157 18.20 -2.41 -21.57
N ILE A 158 18.01 -1.76 -22.72
CA ILE A 158 16.97 -0.76 -22.93
C ILE A 158 15.62 -1.48 -23.12
N PHE A 159 15.61 -2.58 -23.85
CA PHE A 159 14.39 -3.37 -24.06
C PHE A 159 13.77 -3.87 -22.73
N ARG A 160 14.60 -4.39 -21.80
CA ARG A 160 14.15 -4.79 -20.44
C ARG A 160 13.72 -3.62 -19.55
N GLN A 161 14.01 -2.37 -19.93
CA GLN A 161 13.53 -1.20 -19.20
C GLN A 161 12.19 -0.71 -19.75
N LEU A 162 11.84 -1.09 -20.99
CA LEU A 162 10.59 -0.72 -21.64
C LEU A 162 9.46 -1.72 -21.36
N PHE A 163 9.80 -2.99 -21.12
CA PHE A 163 8.89 -4.11 -20.84
C PHE A 163 9.26 -4.80 -19.53
#